data_AF-M2QUT4-F1
#
_entry.id   AF-M2QUT4-F1
#
_cell.length_a   1.000
_cell.length_b   1.000
_cell.length_c   1.000
_cell.angle_alpha   90.00
_cell.angle_beta   90.00
_cell.angle_gamma   90.00
#
_symmetry.space_group_name_H-M   'P 1'
#
loop_
_entity.id
_entity.type
_entity.pdbx_description
1 polymer ?
#
loop_
_entity_poly.entity_id
_entity_poly.type
_entity_poly.pdbx_seq_one_letter_code
_entity_poly.pdbx_strand_id
1 'polypeptide(L)'
;MPARNEGRHDYLFAQLRRRMAESGEWDRIYAQLRQELKECGWRDDFKNRSKEGARKSEGITFEALMDTHRPQAEGEVPQAVKQNIKNMIKRYLDSQIEP
;
A
#
# COMPACT_ATOMS: atom_id res chain seq x y z
N MET A 1 32.11 5.32 -2.72
CA MET A 1 31.70 4.59 -1.50
C MET A 1 30.25 4.97 -1.12
N PRO A 2 29.22 4.34 -1.71
CA PRO A 2 27.79 4.66 -1.48
C PRO A 2 27.15 4.00 -0.23
N ALA A 3 27.71 2.88 0.26
CA ALA A 3 27.09 2.05 1.30
C ALA A 3 26.83 2.73 2.66
N ARG A 4 27.59 3.79 2.99
CA ARG A 4 27.45 4.49 4.28
C ARG A 4 26.21 5.39 4.34
N ASN A 5 25.73 5.87 3.19
CA ASN A 5 24.55 6.74 3.14
C ASN A 5 23.23 5.94 3.11
N GLU A 6 23.25 4.77 2.47
CA GLU A 6 22.11 3.86 2.35
C GLU A 6 21.60 3.40 3.73
N GLY A 7 22.49 2.88 4.58
CA GLY A 7 22.11 2.44 5.93
C GLY A 7 21.60 3.57 6.84
N ARG A 8 22.01 4.82 6.60
CA ARG A 8 21.49 5.98 7.33
C ARG A 8 20.06 6.31 6.92
N HIS A 9 19.78 6.25 5.62
CA HIS A 9 18.43 6.43 5.09
C HIS A 9 17.50 5.34 5.61
N ASP A 10 17.92 4.08 5.55
CA ASP A 10 17.12 2.94 6.01
C ASP A 10 16.77 3.06 7.50
N TYR A 11 17.73 3.46 8.33
CA TYR A 11 17.51 3.70 9.76
C TYR A 11 16.53 4.84 10.04
N LEU A 12 16.61 5.94 9.29
CA LEU A 12 15.66 7.06 9.39
C LEU A 12 14.25 6.65 8.95
N PHE A 13 14.14 5.93 7.83
CA PHE A 13 12.87 5.38 7.36
C PHE A 13 12.23 4.44 8.40
N ALA A 14 13.00 3.55 9.00
CA ALA A 14 12.51 2.62 10.02
C ALA A 14 11.97 3.36 11.25
N GLN A 15 12.70 4.36 11.75
CA GLN A 15 12.25 5.18 12.89
C GLN A 15 10.97 5.95 12.59
N LEU A 16 10.88 6.54 11.41
CA LEU A 16 9.73 7.33 11.00
C LEU A 16 8.49 6.45 10.83
N ARG A 17 8.65 5.27 10.23
CA ARG A 17 7.59 4.26 10.12
C ARG A 17 7.13 3.78 11.49
N ARG A 18 8.06 3.58 12.42
CA ARG A 18 7.74 3.22 13.82
C ARG A 18 6.92 4.32 14.49
N ARG A 19 7.33 5.59 14.41
CA ARG A 19 6.60 6.73 14.98
C ARG A 19 5.20 6.87 14.39
N MET A 20 5.07 6.66 13.07
CA MET A 20 3.78 6.71 12.37
C MET A 20 2.82 5.62 12.86
N ALA A 21 3.34 4.42 13.18
CA ALA A 21 2.56 3.36 13.78
C ALA A 21 2.19 3.67 15.23
N GLU A 22 3.15 4.12 16.06
CA GLU A 22 2.94 4.44 17.47
C GLU A 22 1.96 5.60 17.68
N SER A 23 1.92 6.57 16.75
CA SER A 23 0.96 7.69 16.79
C SER A 23 -0.43 7.34 16.26
N GLY A 24 -0.63 6.14 15.71
CA GLY A 24 -1.89 5.72 15.07
C GLY A 24 -2.14 6.34 13.68
N GLU A 25 -1.21 7.14 13.16
CA GLU A 25 -1.37 7.78 11.85
C GLU A 25 -1.29 6.76 10.71
N TRP A 26 -0.52 5.68 10.91
CA TRP A 26 -0.51 4.55 9.98
C TRP A 26 -1.89 3.93 9.83
N ASP A 27 -2.57 3.65 10.95
CA ASP A 27 -3.90 3.05 10.95
C ASP A 27 -4.94 3.98 10.33
N ARG A 28 -4.82 5.28 10.57
CA ARG A 28 -5.67 6.30 9.94
C ARG A 28 -5.50 6.35 8.42
N ILE A 29 -4.26 6.43 7.93
CA ILE A 29 -3.96 6.43 6.49
C ILE A 29 -4.43 5.13 5.85
N TYR A 30 -4.21 4.01 6.54
CA TYR A 30 -4.62 2.69 6.06
C TYR A 30 -6.14 2.53 6.00
N ALA A 31 -6.87 3.04 6.99
CA ALA A 31 -8.32 3.07 6.99
C ALA A 31 -8.88 3.91 5.83
N GLN A 32 -8.28 5.09 5.58
CA GLN A 32 -8.65 5.94 4.45
C GLN A 32 -8.43 5.24 3.10
N LEU A 33 -7.27 4.59 2.91
CA LEU A 33 -7.00 3.79 1.72
C LEU A 33 -8.05 2.69 1.53
N ARG A 34 -8.37 1.93 2.59
CA ARG A 34 -9.39 0.87 2.54
C ARG A 34 -10.78 1.41 2.18
N GLN A 35 -11.13 2.58 2.69
CA GLN A 35 -12.40 3.23 2.39
C GLN A 35 -12.46 3.65 0.92
N GLU A 36 -11.45 4.34 0.41
CA GLU A 36 -11.42 4.79 -0.98
C GLU A 36 -11.42 3.64 -1.97
N LEU A 37 -10.65 2.57 -1.71
CA LEU A 37 -10.65 1.36 -2.54
C LEU A 37 -11.99 0.63 -2.54
N LYS A 38 -12.79 0.78 -1.47
CA LYS A 38 -14.14 0.24 -1.41
C LYS A 38 -15.12 1.13 -2.19
N GLU A 39 -15.08 2.43 -1.97
CA GLU A 39 -15.98 3.41 -2.58
C GLU A 39 -15.80 3.50 -4.09
N CYS A 40 -14.57 3.38 -4.60
CA CYS A 40 -14.30 3.37 -6.03
C CYS A 40 -14.55 2.02 -6.71
N GLY A 41 -15.03 1.01 -5.97
CA GLY A 41 -15.33 -0.32 -6.50
C GLY A 41 -14.13 -1.26 -6.68
N TRP A 42 -12.89 -0.76 -6.53
CA TRP A 42 -11.67 -1.55 -6.76
C TRP A 42 -11.65 -2.87 -5.97
N ARG A 43 -12.08 -2.85 -4.71
CA ARG A 43 -12.08 -4.04 -3.85
C ARG A 43 -13.01 -5.13 -4.37
N ASP A 44 -14.19 -4.75 -4.85
CA ASP A 44 -15.20 -5.71 -5.33
C ASP A 44 -14.81 -6.23 -6.72
N ASP A 45 -14.30 -5.35 -7.57
CA ASP A 45 -13.75 -5.68 -8.88
C ASP A 45 -12.59 -6.68 -8.78
N PHE A 46 -11.63 -6.42 -7.90
CA PHE A 46 -10.51 -7.32 -7.66
C PHE A 46 -10.98 -8.69 -7.15
N LYS A 47 -11.91 -8.70 -6.19
CA LYS A 47 -12.49 -9.93 -5.64
C LYS A 47 -13.21 -10.74 -6.72
N ASN A 48 -13.96 -10.09 -7.60
CA ASN A 48 -14.66 -10.76 -8.69
C ASN A 48 -13.68 -11.39 -9.68
N ARG A 49 -12.66 -10.64 -10.11
CA ARG A 49 -11.60 -11.17 -10.98
C ARG A 49 -10.84 -12.33 -10.34
N SER A 50 -10.45 -12.25 -9.07
CA SER A 50 -9.76 -13.34 -8.39
C SER A 50 -10.61 -14.61 -8.31
N LYS A 51 -11.93 -14.47 -8.09
CA LYS A 51 -12.86 -15.61 -8.12
C LYS A 51 -12.95 -16.25 -9.50
N GLU A 52 -13.01 -15.44 -10.56
CA GLU A 52 -13.01 -15.95 -11.92
C GLU A 52 -11.69 -16.63 -12.29
N GLY A 53 -10.56 -16.06 -11.88
CA GLY A 53 -9.24 -16.65 -12.04
C GLY A 53 -9.15 -18.01 -11.36
N ALA A 54 -9.54 -18.08 -10.08
CA ALA A 54 -9.53 -19.33 -9.31
C ALA A 54 -10.42 -20.43 -9.93
N ARG A 55 -11.60 -20.07 -10.47
CA ARG A 55 -12.49 -21.03 -11.15
C ARG A 55 -11.90 -21.62 -12.43
N LYS A 56 -11.04 -20.88 -13.12
CA LYS A 56 -10.36 -21.31 -14.35
C LYS A 56 -9.05 -22.06 -14.08
N SER A 57 -8.64 -22.15 -12.81
CA SER A 57 -7.35 -22.65 -12.37
C SER A 57 -7.52 -23.98 -11.64
N GLU A 58 -7.37 -25.11 -12.33
CA GLU A 58 -7.30 -26.40 -11.64
C GLU A 58 -5.90 -26.60 -11.04
N GLY A 59 -5.82 -26.85 -9.73
CA GLY A 59 -4.58 -27.25 -9.05
C GLY A 59 -3.58 -26.13 -8.72
N ILE A 60 -3.96 -24.85 -8.81
CA ILE A 60 -3.06 -23.72 -8.47
C ILE A 60 -3.07 -23.44 -6.96
N THR A 61 -1.90 -23.16 -6.38
CA THR A 61 -1.74 -22.75 -4.98
C THR A 61 -2.17 -21.30 -4.75
N PHE A 62 -2.52 -20.96 -3.51
CA PHE A 62 -2.84 -19.58 -3.14
C PHE A 62 -1.69 -18.61 -3.46
N GLU A 63 -0.44 -19.01 -3.22
CA GLU A 63 0.74 -18.19 -3.51
C GLU A 63 0.86 -17.85 -4.99
N ALA A 64 0.71 -18.84 -5.88
CA ALA A 64 0.77 -18.63 -7.33
C ALA A 64 -0.38 -17.73 -7.82
N LEU A 65 -1.58 -17.85 -7.26
CA LEU A 65 -2.68 -16.91 -7.52
C LEU A 65 -2.35 -15.50 -7.03
N MET A 66 -1.77 -15.37 -5.84
CA MET A 66 -1.40 -14.07 -5.27
C MET A 66 -0.32 -13.38 -6.11
N ASP A 67 0.71 -14.09 -6.52
CA ASP A 67 1.82 -13.57 -7.33
C ASP A 67 1.33 -13.11 -8.70
N THR A 68 0.35 -13.80 -9.27
CA THR A 68 -0.28 -13.41 -10.54
C THR A 68 -1.17 -12.18 -10.39
N HIS A 69 -1.99 -12.13 -9.33
CA HIS A 69 -3.02 -11.11 -9.18
C HIS A 69 -2.51 -9.82 -8.54
N ARG A 70 -1.49 -9.86 -7.68
CA ARG A 70 -0.92 -8.69 -7.00
C ARG A 70 -0.50 -7.55 -7.95
N PRO A 71 0.32 -7.77 -9.00
CA PRO A 71 0.73 -6.67 -9.88
C PRO A 71 -0.44 -6.06 -10.65
N GLN A 72 -1.45 -6.87 -11.00
CA GLN A 72 -2.69 -6.38 -11.61
C GLN A 72 -3.46 -5.50 -10.63
N ALA A 73 -3.63 -5.97 -9.39
CA ALA A 73 -4.30 -5.24 -8.31
C ALA A 73 -3.65 -3.86 -8.11
N GLU A 74 -2.32 -3.81 -7.98
CA GLU A 74 -1.54 -2.58 -7.79
C GLU A 74 -1.63 -1.62 -9.00
N GLY A 75 -1.66 -2.17 -10.22
CA GLY A 75 -1.84 -1.41 -11.45
C GLY A 75 -3.23 -0.76 -11.55
N GLU A 76 -4.26 -1.47 -11.12
CA GLU A 76 -5.67 -1.06 -11.22
C GLU A 76 -6.08 -0.04 -10.15
N VAL A 77 -5.27 0.18 -9.11
CA VAL A 77 -5.58 1.20 -8.09
C VAL A 77 -5.68 2.58 -8.78
N PRO A 78 -6.81 3.30 -8.67
CA PRO A 78 -7.00 4.57 -9.34
C PRO A 78 -5.94 5.61 -8.94
N GLN A 79 -5.49 6.40 -9.92
CA GLN A 79 -4.46 7.41 -9.69
C GLN A 79 -4.88 8.44 -8.63
N ALA A 80 -6.16 8.80 -8.59
CA ALA A 80 -6.70 9.71 -7.57
C ALA A 80 -6.47 9.18 -6.15
N VAL A 81 -6.74 7.89 -5.91
CA VAL A 81 -6.52 7.22 -4.62
C VAL A 81 -5.03 7.21 -4.26
N LYS A 82 -4.16 6.83 -5.22
CA LYS A 82 -2.70 6.86 -5.03
C LYS A 82 -2.22 8.24 -4.62
N GLN A 83 -2.69 9.29 -5.29
CA GLN A 83 -2.30 10.66 -4.99
C GLN A 83 -2.82 11.12 -3.62
N ASN A 84 -4.07 10.81 -3.27
CA ASN A 84 -4.61 11.21 -1.99
C ASN A 84 -3.82 10.60 -0.81
N ILE A 85 -3.60 9.30 -0.85
CA ILE A 85 -2.83 8.59 0.17
C ILE A 85 -1.37 9.06 0.22
N LYS A 86 -0.75 9.30 -0.94
CA LYS A 86 0.60 9.89 -1.01
C LYS A 86 0.66 11.27 -0.37
N ASN A 87 -0.37 12.10 -0.58
CA ASN A 87 -0.46 13.43 0.03
C ASN A 87 -0.66 13.36 1.54
N MET A 88 -1.44 12.40 2.05
CA MET A 88 -1.57 12.18 3.49
C MET A 88 -0.23 11.79 4.12
N ILE A 89 0.50 10.87 3.48
CA ILE A 89 1.85 10.49 3.94
C ILE A 89 2.76 11.71 3.95
N LYS A 90 2.82 12.49 2.85
CA LYS A 90 3.64 13.71 2.80
C LYS A 90 3.30 14.69 3.93
N ARG A 91 2.02 14.98 4.15
CA ARG A 91 1.58 15.87 5.24
C ARG A 91 2.03 15.38 6.62
N TYR A 92 1.99 14.07 6.85
CA TYR A 92 2.54 13.50 8.08
C TYR A 92 4.06 13.70 8.15
N LEU A 93 4.79 13.42 7.06
CA LEU A 93 6.24 13.61 7.03
C LEU A 93 6.64 15.06 7.30
N ASP A 94 5.95 16.01 6.67
CA ASP A 94 6.17 17.44 6.84
C ASP A 94 5.90 17.90 8.29
N SER A 95 5.00 17.23 9.03
CA SER A 95 4.77 17.52 10.45
C SER A 95 5.79 16.87 11.40
N GLN A 96 6.53 15.84 10.94
CA GLN A 96 7.60 15.22 11.71
C GLN A 96 8.95 15.89 11.52
N ILE A 97 9.12 16.64 10.43
CA ILE A 97 10.31 17.39 10.09
C ILE A 97 10.01 18.87 10.38
N GLU A 98 10.07 19.25 11.66
CA GLU A 98 10.08 20.66 12.04
C GLU A 98 11.41 21.29 11.56
N PRO A 99 11.41 22.53 11.03
CA PRO A 99 12.62 23.19 10.50
C PRO A 99 13.74 23.42 11.52
#